data_AF-A0A0M1GH57-F1
#
_entry.id   AF-A0A0M1GH57-F1
#
_cell.length_a   1.000
_cell.length_b   1.000
_cell.length_c   1.000
_cell.angle_alpha   90.00
_cell.angle_beta   90.00
_cell.angle_gamma   90.00
#
_symmetry.space_group_name_H-M   'P 1'
#
loop_
_entity.id
_entity.type
_entity.pdbx_description
1 polymer ?
#
loop_
_entity_poly.entity_id
_entity_poly.type
_entity_poly.pdbx_seq_one_letter_code
_entity_poly.pdbx_strand_id
1 'polypeptide(L)'
;MKKLSLTLVALVAVGLSACSSFQKDENAYKGQIIFSQMEGENLKLTIRKNNCSGNQQEGEQVVLTHKYDSTLVVGACVLVSDNGNTKNISTFSPRNPL
;
A
#
# COMPACT_ATOMS: atom_id res chain seq x y z
N MET A 1 12.84 57.77 22.46
CA MET A 1 14.25 57.37 22.65
C MET A 1 14.32 56.08 23.46
N LYS A 2 15.30 55.21 23.13
CA LYS A 2 15.75 53.96 23.79
C LYS A 2 15.17 52.66 23.16
N LYS A 3 15.90 52.07 22.19
CA LYS A 3 16.99 51.06 22.30
C LYS A 3 16.38 49.65 22.13
N LEU A 4 16.39 49.11 20.91
CA LEU A 4 17.33 48.06 20.47
C LEU A 4 17.44 46.90 21.47
N SER A 5 16.85 45.76 21.11
CA SER A 5 17.54 44.47 21.20
C SER A 5 16.96 43.51 20.18
N LEU A 6 17.76 43.29 19.15
CA LEU A 6 17.64 42.29 18.11
C LEU A 6 18.20 40.98 18.68
N THR A 7 17.38 39.95 18.88
CA THR A 7 17.86 38.60 19.18
C THR A 7 17.51 37.68 18.04
N LEU A 8 18.53 37.46 17.19
CA LEU A 8 18.64 36.41 16.21
C LEU A 8 19.01 35.12 16.95
N VAL A 9 18.12 34.12 16.97
CA VAL A 9 18.52 32.72 17.13
C VAL A 9 17.77 31.91 16.08
N ALA A 10 18.55 31.49 15.09
CA ALA A 10 18.20 30.52 14.09
C ALA A 10 17.79 29.20 14.75
N LEU A 11 16.72 28.59 14.25
CA LEU A 11 16.66 27.16 14.01
C LEU A 11 15.72 26.97 12.83
N VAL A 12 16.34 26.85 11.66
CA VAL A 12 15.71 26.28 10.48
C VAL A 12 15.38 24.83 10.82
N ALA A 13 14.23 24.60 11.44
CA ALA A 13 13.61 23.30 11.43
C ALA A 13 13.05 23.13 10.03
N VAL A 14 13.92 22.67 9.09
CA VAL A 14 13.45 21.94 7.93
C VAL A 14 12.86 20.65 8.48
N GLY A 15 11.65 20.74 9.01
CA GLY A 15 10.78 19.60 9.14
C GLY A 15 10.42 19.18 7.73
N LEU A 16 11.32 18.47 7.06
CA LEU A 16 10.94 17.52 6.03
C LEU A 16 10.15 16.42 6.74
N SER A 17 8.91 16.75 7.14
CA SER A 17 7.86 15.77 7.21
C SER A 17 7.60 15.36 5.76
N ALA A 18 8.49 14.53 5.22
CA ALA A 18 8.15 13.56 4.19
C ALA A 18 7.19 12.55 4.85
N CYS A 19 6.02 13.03 5.26
CA CYS A 19 4.85 12.20 5.41
C CYS A 19 4.50 11.83 3.98
N SER A 20 5.02 10.68 3.57
CA SER A 20 4.61 9.91 2.42
C SER A 20 3.21 10.32 1.99
N SER A 21 3.13 11.03 0.86
CA SER A 21 1.90 11.24 0.14
C SER A 21 1.43 9.87 -0.39
N PHE A 22 1.01 9.00 0.52
CA PHE A 22 -0.07 8.07 0.21
C PHE A 22 -1.25 8.99 -0.03
N GLN A 23 -1.42 9.40 -1.28
CA GLN A 23 -2.70 9.83 -1.78
C GLN A 23 -3.68 8.79 -1.26
N LYS A 24 -4.47 9.22 -0.30
CA LYS A 24 -5.59 8.47 0.22
C LYS A 24 -6.53 8.44 -0.98
N ASP A 25 -6.33 7.48 -1.88
CA ASP A 25 -7.33 7.12 -2.86
C ASP A 25 -8.54 6.75 -2.01
N GLU A 26 -9.49 7.68 -1.90
CA GLU A 26 -10.55 7.62 -0.89
C GLU A 26 -11.46 6.40 -1.06
N ASN A 27 -11.30 5.67 -2.17
CA ASN A 27 -12.04 4.48 -2.50
C ASN A 27 -11.16 3.22 -2.70
N ALA A 28 -9.85 3.28 -2.46
CA ALA A 28 -9.01 2.09 -2.53
C ALA A 28 -9.21 1.18 -1.31
N TYR A 29 -9.24 -0.14 -1.53
CA TYR A 29 -9.33 -1.13 -0.45
C TYR A 29 -8.07 -1.99 -0.35
N LYS A 30 -7.78 -2.44 0.87
CA LYS A 30 -6.74 -3.44 1.12
C LYS A 30 -7.31 -4.84 0.98
N GLY A 31 -6.46 -5.76 0.53
CA GLY A 31 -6.82 -7.17 0.50
C GLY A 31 -5.62 -8.08 0.38
N GLN A 32 -5.87 -9.36 0.59
CA GLN A 32 -4.88 -10.41 0.44
C GLN A 32 -5.20 -11.24 -0.81
N ILE A 33 -4.20 -11.48 -1.65
CA ILE A 33 -4.33 -12.41 -2.76
C ILE A 33 -4.41 -13.83 -2.18
N ILE A 34 -5.51 -14.52 -2.41
CA ILE A 34 -5.71 -15.92 -2.01
C ILE A 34 -5.61 -16.88 -3.20
N PHE A 35 -5.66 -16.35 -4.43
CA PHE A 35 -5.45 -17.10 -5.65
C PHE A 35 -4.86 -16.20 -6.74
N SER A 36 -3.89 -16.71 -7.49
CA SER A 36 -3.25 -16.02 -8.62
C SER A 36 -2.90 -17.07 -9.67
N GLN A 37 -3.45 -16.92 -10.88
CA GLN A 37 -3.16 -17.81 -12.01
C GLN A 37 -3.03 -17.01 -13.30
N MET A 38 -2.32 -17.57 -14.29
CA MET A 38 -2.29 -17.00 -15.63
C MET A 38 -3.65 -17.14 -16.32
N GLU A 39 -4.07 -16.10 -17.02
CA GLU A 39 -5.22 -16.04 -17.92
C GLU A 39 -4.76 -15.36 -19.21
N GLY A 40 -4.25 -16.16 -20.16
CA GLY A 40 -3.53 -15.64 -21.33
C GLY A 40 -2.21 -14.96 -20.92
N GLU A 41 -2.05 -13.69 -21.30
CA GLU A 41 -0.91 -12.84 -20.92
C GLU A 41 -1.13 -12.09 -19.59
N ASN A 42 -2.29 -12.28 -18.96
CA ASN A 42 -2.69 -11.60 -17.74
C ASN A 42 -2.70 -12.56 -16.54
N LEU A 43 -2.93 -12.01 -15.34
CA LEU A 43 -3.20 -12.73 -14.12
C LEU A 43 -4.68 -12.61 -13.76
N LYS A 44 -5.32 -13.73 -13.48
CA LYS A 44 -6.60 -13.79 -12.77
C LYS A 44 -6.32 -13.90 -11.28
N LEU A 45 -6.77 -12.90 -10.53
CA LEU A 45 -6.54 -12.78 -9.10
C LEU A 45 -7.86 -12.95 -8.35
N THR A 46 -7.82 -13.73 -7.27
CA THR A 46 -8.87 -13.69 -6.24
C THR A 46 -8.32 -12.98 -5.01
N ILE A 47 -8.93 -11.86 -4.67
CA ILE A 47 -8.53 -10.98 -3.58
C ILE A 47 -9.59 -11.06 -2.49
N ARG A 48 -9.16 -11.41 -1.28
CA ARG A 48 -9.99 -11.31 -0.08
C ARG A 48 -9.84 -9.90 0.50
N LYS A 49 -10.93 -9.14 0.55
CA LYS A 49 -10.96 -7.82 1.19
C LYS A 49 -10.73 -7.99 2.70
N ASN A 50 -9.57 -7.58 3.18
CA ASN A 50 -9.18 -7.61 4.58
C ASN A 50 -8.06 -6.59 4.84
N ASN A 51 -7.64 -6.42 6.09
CA ASN A 51 -6.55 -5.51 6.43
C ASN A 51 -5.17 -6.17 6.29
N CYS A 52 -5.05 -7.25 5.52
CA CYS A 52 -3.85 -8.07 5.38
C CYS A 52 -3.27 -8.59 6.71
N SER A 53 -4.11 -8.73 7.73
CA SER A 53 -3.71 -9.32 9.01
C SER A 53 -3.70 -10.84 8.87
N GLY A 54 -2.59 -11.50 9.21
CA GLY A 54 -2.42 -12.95 9.04
C GLY A 54 -3.46 -13.82 9.76
N ASN A 55 -4.19 -13.25 10.72
CA ASN A 55 -5.24 -13.94 11.47
C ASN A 55 -6.64 -13.80 10.84
N GLN A 56 -6.79 -13.01 9.77
CA GLN A 56 -8.10 -12.75 9.14
C GLN A 56 -8.37 -13.70 7.97
N GLN A 57 -9.15 -14.75 8.25
CA GLN A 57 -9.60 -15.72 7.24
C GLN A 57 -10.94 -15.33 6.58
N GLU A 58 -11.64 -14.34 7.13
CA GLU A 58 -12.94 -13.87 6.64
C GLU A 58 -12.81 -12.57 5.83
N GLY A 59 -13.70 -12.38 4.87
CA GLY A 59 -13.76 -11.19 4.01
C GLY A 59 -14.43 -11.47 2.66
N GLU A 60 -15.03 -10.44 2.07
CA GLU A 60 -15.58 -10.50 0.71
C GLU A 60 -14.46 -10.89 -0.27
N GLN A 61 -14.75 -11.81 -1.19
CA GLN A 61 -13.82 -12.21 -2.24
C GLN A 61 -14.20 -11.53 -3.54
N VAL A 62 -13.21 -10.91 -4.18
CA VAL A 62 -13.35 -10.27 -5.49
C VAL A 62 -12.41 -10.95 -6.45
N VAL A 63 -12.90 -11.20 -7.67
CA VAL A 63 -12.08 -11.71 -8.77
C VAL A 63 -11.83 -10.57 -9.75
N LEU A 64 -10.57 -10.36 -10.12
CA LEU A 64 -10.20 -9.39 -11.15
C LEU A 64 -9.10 -9.93 -12.05
N THR A 65 -9.04 -9.40 -13.26
CA THR A 65 -7.97 -9.68 -14.22
C THR A 65 -7.01 -8.49 -14.25
N HIS A 66 -5.71 -8.76 -14.10
CA HIS A 66 -4.66 -7.76 -14.03
C HIS A 66 -3.55 -8.11 -15.03
N LYS A 67 -2.86 -7.11 -15.59
CA LYS A 67 -1.67 -7.39 -16.41
C LYS A 67 -0.66 -8.20 -15.60
N TYR A 68 0.09 -9.10 -16.25
CA TYR A 68 1.11 -9.87 -15.54
C TYR A 68 2.03 -8.98 -14.70
N ASP A 69 2.13 -9.33 -13.42
CA ASP A 69 3.03 -8.73 -12.43
C ASP A 69 3.51 -9.84 -11.51
N SER A 70 4.82 -10.12 -11.55
CA SER A 70 5.45 -11.20 -10.77
C SER A 70 5.35 -11.00 -9.25
N THR A 71 4.97 -9.81 -8.78
CA THR A 71 4.78 -9.52 -7.36
C THR A 71 3.37 -9.88 -6.87
N LEU A 72 2.40 -10.08 -7.75
CA LEU A 72 1.01 -10.40 -7.39
C LEU A 72 0.81 -11.90 -7.16
N VAL A 73 1.51 -12.42 -6.15
CA VAL A 73 1.50 -13.83 -5.74
C VAL A 73 0.53 -14.08 -4.59
N VAL A 74 0.15 -15.35 -4.39
CA VAL A 74 -0.66 -15.77 -3.23
C VAL A 74 0.02 -15.35 -1.93
N GLY A 75 -0.77 -14.81 -1.00
CA GLY A 75 -0.31 -14.29 0.29
C GLY A 75 0.07 -12.82 0.27
N ALA A 76 0.30 -12.22 -0.91
CA ALA A 76 0.64 -10.80 -1.01
C ALA A 76 -0.49 -9.91 -0.50
N CYS A 77 -0.12 -8.87 0.25
CA CYS A 77 -0.99 -7.76 0.59
C CYS A 77 -1.01 -6.76 -0.56
N VAL A 78 -2.21 -6.37 -0.99
CA VAL A 78 -2.41 -5.45 -2.11
C VAL A 78 -3.31 -4.29 -1.71
N LEU A 79 -3.10 -3.17 -2.39
CA LEU A 79 -4.03 -2.06 -2.45
C LEU A 79 -4.71 -2.10 -3.82
N VAL A 80 -6.04 -2.14 -3.85
CA VAL A 80 -6.84 -2.15 -5.07
C VAL A 80 -7.58 -0.83 -5.17
N SER A 81 -7.35 -0.06 -6.22
CA SER A 81 -8.09 1.18 -6.51
C SER A 81 -9.36 0.90 -7.31
N ASP A 82 -10.28 1.88 -7.36
CA ASP A 82 -11.59 1.75 -8.03
C ASP A 82 -11.55 1.30 -9.49
N ASN A 83 -10.50 1.70 -10.20
CA ASN A 83 -10.28 1.32 -11.60
C ASN A 83 -9.77 -0.12 -11.75
N GLY A 84 -9.69 -0.90 -10.66
CA GLY A 84 -9.20 -2.28 -10.66
C GLY A 84 -7.67 -2.41 -10.69
N ASN A 85 -6.93 -1.29 -10.69
CA ASN A 85 -5.48 -1.34 -10.58
C ASN A 85 -5.09 -1.91 -9.21
N THR A 86 -4.17 -2.87 -9.22
CA THR A 86 -3.79 -3.64 -8.04
C THR A 86 -2.29 -3.48 -7.81
N LYS A 87 -1.93 -2.92 -6.66
CA LYS A 87 -0.53 -2.69 -6.30
C LYS A 87 -0.14 -3.56 -5.11
N ASN A 88 0.97 -4.30 -5.23
CA ASN A 88 1.56 -4.97 -4.09
C ASN A 88 2.09 -3.94 -3.07
N ILE A 89 1.59 -4.03 -1.83
CA ILE A 89 2.00 -3.21 -0.68
C ILE A 89 2.58 -4.06 0.46
N SER A 90 2.85 -5.34 0.19
CA SER A 90 3.57 -6.21 1.10
C SER A 90 4.91 -5.54 1.37
N THR A 91 5.10 -5.09 2.61
CA THR A 91 6.45 -4.75 3.06
C THR A 91 7.23 -6.04 3.00
N PHE A 92 8.27 -6.09 2.17
CA PHE A 92 9.24 -7.18 2.21
C PHE A 92 9.74 -7.25 3.65
N SER A 93 9.21 -8.18 4.43
CA SER A 93 9.68 -8.45 5.78
C SER A 93 10.74 -9.53 5.62
N PRO A 94 12.04 -9.20 5.67
CA PRO A 94 13.09 -10.21 5.64
C PRO A 94 13.00 -11.20 6.82
N ARG A 95 12.07 -11.00 7.75
CA ARG A 95 11.86 -11.85 8.94
C ARG A 95 10.85 -12.98 8.76
N ASN A 96 10.27 -13.15 7.58
CA ASN A 96 9.44 -14.33 7.32
C ASN A 96 9.65 -14.85 5.89
N PRO A 97 10.82 -15.47 5.61
CA PRO A 97 10.94 -16.30 4.42
C PRO A 97 10.02 -17.53 4.57
N LEU A 98 9.46 -17.95 3.43
CA LEU A 98 8.60 -19.13 3.26
C LEU A 98 9.22 -20.39 3.87
#